data_AF-A0A645H5M9-F1
#
_entry.id   AF-A0A645H5M9-F1
#
_cell.length_a   1.000
_cell.length_b   1.000
_cell.length_c   1.000
_cell.angle_alpha   90.00
_cell.angle_beta   90.00
_cell.angle_gamma   90.00
#
_symmetry.space_group_name_H-M   'P 1'
#
loop_
_entity.id
_entity.type
_entity.pdbx_description
1 polymer ?
#
loop_
_entity_poly.entity_id
_entity_poly.type
_entity_poly.pdbx_seq_one_letter_code
_entity_poly.pdbx_strand_id
1 'polypeptide(L)'
;MNKPISSKFGFKLLLSQYSDFFEDILYFKCLIDTTLDENELFKQYQTIIQENECISLSQLDLKGNELLDLGYPKNQISTLLHECLYQVMQDKVPNKKMELITFLKTNK
;
A
#
# COMPACT_ATOMS: atom_id res chain seq x y z
N MET A 1 -1.45 -20.10 -7.13
CA MET A 1 -1.06 -18.67 -7.21
C MET A 1 -1.79 -17.94 -6.09
N ASN A 2 -1.06 -17.20 -5.26
CA ASN A 2 -1.65 -16.41 -4.18
C ASN A 2 -2.61 -15.40 -4.83
N LYS A 3 -3.93 -15.53 -4.62
CA LYS A 3 -4.92 -14.65 -5.24
C LYS A 3 -4.67 -13.25 -4.69
N PRO A 4 -4.18 -12.26 -5.47
CA PRO A 4 -3.79 -10.96 -4.91
C PRO A 4 -4.96 -10.17 -4.31
N ILE A 5 -6.20 -10.66 -4.38
CA ILE A 5 -7.39 -10.00 -3.82
C ILE A 5 -7.94 -10.74 -2.60
N SER A 6 -7.41 -11.92 -2.26
CA SER A 6 -7.90 -12.69 -1.10
C SER A 6 -7.52 -12.08 0.25
N SER A 7 -6.80 -10.97 0.27
CA SER A 7 -6.48 -10.22 1.48
C SER A 7 -6.48 -8.72 1.21
N LYS A 8 -6.78 -7.93 2.24
CA LYS A 8 -6.72 -6.45 2.18
C LYS A 8 -5.35 -5.95 1.71
N PHE A 9 -4.28 -6.58 2.19
CA PHE A 9 -2.91 -6.25 1.77
C PHE A 9 -2.70 -6.49 0.27
N GLY A 10 -3.07 -7.68 -0.24
CA GLY A 10 -2.94 -7.96 -1.67
C GLY A 10 -3.75 -6.98 -2.53
N PHE A 11 -4.96 -6.63 -2.05
CA PHE A 11 -5.84 -5.68 -2.71
C PHE A 11 -5.15 -4.31 -2.86
N LYS A 12 -4.63 -3.78 -1.74
CA LYS A 12 -3.84 -2.55 -1.73
C LYS A 12 -2.62 -2.64 -2.65
N LEU A 13 -1.93 -3.78 -2.68
CA LEU A 13 -0.75 -3.99 -3.54
C LEU A 13 -1.10 -3.90 -5.02
N LEU A 14 -2.21 -4.53 -5.42
CA LEU A 14 -2.67 -4.49 -6.80
C LEU A 14 -3.14 -3.08 -7.18
N LEU A 15 -3.85 -2.40 -6.27
CA LEU A 15 -4.30 -1.02 -6.47
C LEU A 15 -3.14 -0.03 -6.59
N SER A 16 -2.09 -0.21 -5.78
CA SER A 16 -0.86 0.57 -5.82
C SER A 16 -0.15 0.50 -7.18
N GLN A 17 -0.22 -0.66 -7.85
CA GLN A 17 0.47 -0.91 -9.11
C GLN A 17 -0.35 -0.52 -10.35
N TYR A 18 -1.68 -0.59 -10.26
CA TYR A 18 -2.57 -0.45 -11.41
C TYR A 18 -3.77 0.46 -11.11
N SER A 19 -3.53 1.61 -10.47
CA SER A 19 -4.59 2.53 -10.03
C SER A 19 -5.57 2.91 -11.15
N ASP A 20 -5.03 3.20 -12.33
CA ASP A 20 -5.80 3.76 -13.45
C ASP A 20 -6.73 2.73 -14.12
N PHE A 21 -6.44 1.45 -13.94
CA PHE A 21 -7.18 0.33 -14.54
C PHE A 21 -7.76 -0.60 -13.46
N PHE A 22 -7.81 -0.14 -12.20
CA PHE A 22 -8.11 -1.04 -11.10
C PHE A 22 -9.54 -1.58 -11.14
N GLU A 23 -10.50 -0.73 -11.52
CA GLU A 23 -11.89 -1.14 -11.70
C GLU A 23 -12.03 -2.20 -12.80
N ASP A 24 -11.36 -2.02 -13.94
CA ASP A 24 -11.32 -3.01 -15.02
C ASP A 24 -10.73 -4.34 -14.53
N ILE A 25 -9.67 -4.28 -13.71
CA ILE A 25 -9.06 -5.48 -13.13
C ILE A 25 -10.03 -6.22 -12.19
N LEU A 26 -10.82 -5.49 -11.39
CA LEU A 26 -11.85 -6.11 -10.54
C LEU A 26 -12.91 -6.80 -11.40
N TYR A 27 -13.42 -6.09 -12.41
CA TYR A 27 -14.41 -6.61 -13.35
C TYR A 27 -13.91 -7.89 -14.05
N PHE A 28 -12.72 -7.86 -14.65
CA PHE A 28 -12.14 -9.05 -15.30
C PHE A 28 -11.95 -10.21 -14.35
N LYS A 29 -11.59 -9.95 -13.09
CA LYS A 29 -11.46 -11.03 -12.10
C LYS A 29 -12.79 -11.67 -11.74
N CYS A 30 -13.86 -10.90 -11.59
CA CYS A 30 -15.20 -11.43 -11.39
C CYS A 30 -15.68 -12.28 -12.58
N LEU A 31 -15.30 -11.91 -13.81
CA LEU A 31 -15.59 -12.71 -15.01
C LEU A 31 -14.83 -14.06 -15.03
N ILE A 32 -13.58 -14.07 -14.58
CA ILE A 32 -12.73 -15.28 -14.59
C ILE A 32 -13.05 -16.20 -13.40
N ASP A 33 -13.34 -15.62 -12.24
CA ASP A 33 -13.58 -16.35 -10.99
C ASP A 33 -14.96 -16.00 -10.43
N THR A 34 -15.95 -16.82 -10.81
CA THR A 34 -17.36 -16.65 -10.42
C THR A 34 -17.60 -16.86 -8.93
N THR A 35 -16.58 -17.22 -8.14
CA THR A 35 -16.69 -17.29 -6.67
C THR A 35 -16.49 -15.93 -6.00
N LEU A 36 -16.04 -14.93 -6.75
CA LEU A 36 -15.87 -13.57 -6.26
C LEU A 36 -17.20 -12.80 -6.34
N ASP A 37 -17.53 -12.06 -5.28
CA ASP A 37 -18.65 -11.13 -5.26
C ASP A 37 -18.19 -9.76 -5.74
N GLU A 38 -18.66 -9.34 -6.92
CA GLU A 38 -18.35 -8.04 -7.51
C GLU A 38 -18.70 -6.88 -6.57
N ASN A 39 -19.88 -6.90 -5.94
CA ASN A 39 -20.32 -5.82 -5.08
C ASN A 39 -19.41 -5.68 -3.85
N GLU A 40 -18.97 -6.80 -3.28
CA GLU A 40 -18.08 -6.78 -2.12
C GLU A 40 -16.68 -6.27 -2.50
N LEU A 41 -16.15 -6.64 -3.67
CA LEU A 41 -14.86 -6.13 -4.15
C LEU A 41 -14.91 -4.62 -4.43
N PHE A 42 -15.96 -4.15 -5.09
CA PHE A 42 -16.13 -2.71 -5.36
C PHE A 42 -16.36 -1.92 -4.08
N LYS A 43 -17.10 -2.47 -3.11
CA LYS A 43 -17.24 -1.86 -1.78
C LYS A 43 -15.89 -1.77 -1.08
N GLN A 44 -15.08 -2.82 -1.10
CA GLN A 44 -13.73 -2.79 -0.52
C GLN A 44 -12.83 -1.75 -1.19
N TYR A 45 -12.89 -1.64 -2.52
CA TYR A 45 -12.19 -0.59 -3.27
C TYR A 45 -12.62 0.80 -2.82
N GLN A 46 -13.92 1.05 -2.78
CA GLN A 46 -14.46 2.34 -2.35
C GLN A 46 -14.07 2.69 -0.92
N THR A 47 -14.10 1.74 0.01
CA THR A 47 -13.65 1.95 1.38
C THR A 47 -12.19 2.40 1.43
N ILE A 48 -11.28 1.70 0.71
CA ILE A 48 -9.85 2.05 0.68
C ILE A 48 -9.62 3.48 0.18
N ILE A 49 -10.35 3.89 -0.86
CA ILE A 49 -10.26 5.24 -1.42
C ILE A 49 -10.87 6.29 -0.47
N GLN A 50 -12.05 6.02 0.10
CA GLN A 50 -12.76 6.93 1.01
C GLN A 50 -12.02 7.14 2.33
N GLU A 51 -11.42 6.09 2.88
CA GLU A 51 -10.58 6.15 4.08
C GLU A 51 -9.18 6.74 3.78
N ASN A 52 -8.87 7.04 2.51
CA ASN A 52 -7.57 7.51 2.05
C ASN A 52 -6.43 6.62 2.57
N GLU A 53 -6.62 5.31 2.50
CA GLU A 53 -5.59 4.37 2.95
C GLU A 53 -4.33 4.52 2.11
N CYS A 54 -3.18 4.38 2.76
CA CYS A 54 -1.89 4.61 2.11
C CYS A 54 -1.54 3.45 1.17
N ILE A 55 -1.57 3.74 -0.13
CA ILE A 55 -1.25 2.78 -1.21
C ILE A 55 -0.12 3.29 -2.12
N SER A 56 0.43 4.47 -1.87
CA SER A 56 1.48 5.08 -2.70
C SER A 56 2.45 5.92 -1.87
N LEU A 57 3.65 6.17 -2.41
CA LEU A 57 4.66 7.01 -1.74
C LEU A 57 4.19 8.46 -1.55
N SER A 58 3.31 8.97 -2.42
CA SER A 58 2.75 10.32 -2.26
C SER A 58 1.87 10.44 -1.01
N GLN A 59 1.17 9.36 -0.64
CA GLN A 59 0.32 9.27 0.55
C GLN A 59 1.09 8.91 1.85
N LEU A 60 2.33 8.44 1.74
CA LEU A 60 3.15 8.10 2.90
C LEU A 60 3.45 9.35 3.74
N ASP A 61 3.22 9.30 5.06
CA ASP A 61 3.50 10.36 6.03
C ASP A 61 4.99 10.42 6.42
N LEU A 62 5.85 10.17 5.43
CA LEU A 62 7.30 10.27 5.54
C LEU A 62 7.87 10.54 4.15
N LYS A 63 8.68 11.59 4.03
CA LYS A 63 9.28 12.04 2.77
C LYS A 63 10.78 11.82 2.76
N GLY A 64 11.36 11.74 1.57
CA GLY A 64 12.80 11.48 1.39
C GLY A 64 13.70 12.53 2.04
N ASN A 65 13.30 13.81 2.03
CA ASN A 65 14.06 14.88 2.68
C ASN A 65 14.16 14.68 4.20
N GLU A 66 13.11 14.15 4.82
CA GLU A 66 13.10 13.89 6.26
C GLU A 66 14.07 12.75 6.61
N LEU A 67 14.18 11.74 5.74
CA LEU A 67 15.19 10.70 5.88
C LEU A 67 16.61 11.23 5.69
N LEU A 68 16.82 12.17 4.74
CA LEU A 68 18.12 12.85 4.59
C LEU A 68 18.50 13.61 5.85
N ASP A 69 17.56 14.38 6.42
CA ASP A 69 17.78 15.18 7.63
C ASP A 69 18.07 14.29 8.86
N LEU A 70 17.53 13.07 8.88
CA LEU A 70 17.81 12.05 9.89
C LEU A 70 19.15 11.29 9.65
N GLY A 71 19.89 11.65 8.59
CA GLY A 71 21.20 11.07 8.27
C GLY A 71 21.16 9.75 7.51
N TYR A 72 20.04 9.40 6.88
CA TYR A 72 19.99 8.20 6.03
C TYR A 72 20.71 8.44 4.69
N PRO A 73 21.44 7.44 4.16
CA PRO A 73 22.15 7.57 2.89
C PRO A 73 21.19 7.82 1.72
N LYS A 74 21.52 8.80 0.86
CA LYS A 74 20.71 9.17 -0.31
C LYS A 74 20.36 7.98 -1.22
N ASN A 75 21.29 7.06 -1.41
CA ASN A 75 21.12 5.86 -2.24
C ASN A 75 20.17 4.81 -1.63
N GLN A 76 19.81 4.92 -0.35
CA GLN A 76 18.92 3.98 0.35
C GLN A 76 17.50 4.52 0.53
N ILE A 77 17.28 5.83 0.34
CA ILE A 77 15.99 6.48 0.63
C ILE A 77 14.82 5.82 -0.07
N SER A 78 14.94 5.57 -1.38
CA SER A 78 13.86 4.94 -2.15
C SER A 78 13.47 3.59 -1.55
N THR A 79 14.47 2.74 -1.27
CA THR A 79 14.26 1.42 -0.66
C THR A 79 13.55 1.52 0.69
N LEU A 80 14.00 2.43 1.57
CA LEU A 80 13.42 2.61 2.90
C LEU A 80 11.97 3.13 2.84
N LEU A 81 11.68 4.06 1.93
CA LEU A 81 10.32 4.57 1.74
C LEU A 81 9.39 3.48 1.19
N HIS A 82 9.87 2.66 0.25
CA HIS A 82 9.11 1.52 -0.26
C HIS A 82 8.89 0.44 0.82
N GLU A 83 9.86 0.21 1.68
CA GLU A 83 9.71 -0.70 2.81
C GLU A 83 8.66 -0.19 3.81
N CYS A 84 8.72 1.09 4.19
CA CYS A 84 7.70 1.75 4.99
C CYS A 84 6.30 1.60 4.38
N LEU A 85 6.15 1.91 3.09
CA LEU A 85 4.89 1.75 2.37
C LEU A 85 4.38 0.30 2.44
N TYR A 86 5.27 -0.68 2.23
CA TYR A 86 4.93 -2.09 2.28
C TYR A 86 4.46 -2.54 3.68
N GLN A 87 5.06 -2.03 4.76
CA GLN A 87 4.61 -2.33 6.13
C GLN A 87 3.28 -1.66 6.47
N VAL A 88 3.06 -0.42 5.99
CA VAL A 88 1.79 0.29 6.15
C VAL A 88 0.66 -0.44 5.43
N MET A 89 0.90 -0.90 4.20
CA MET A 89 -0.11 -1.63 3.43
C MET A 89 -0.48 -2.99 4.08
N GLN A 90 0.44 -3.59 4.83
CA GLN A 90 0.19 -4.80 5.62
C GLN A 90 -0.45 -4.52 6.99
N ASP A 91 -0.78 -3.26 7.29
CA ASP A 91 -1.29 -2.81 8.59
C ASP A 91 -0.36 -3.14 9.77
N LYS A 92 0.95 -3.31 9.50
CA LYS A 92 1.99 -3.59 10.52
C LYS A 92 2.54 -2.35 11.19
N VAL A 93 2.53 -1.23 10.47
CA VAL A 93 3.01 0.07 10.95
C VAL A 93 1.96 1.12 10.56
N PRO A 94 1.49 1.97 11.48
CA PRO A 94 0.60 3.07 11.13
C PRO A 94 1.28 4.04 10.13
N ASN A 95 0.51 4.63 9.21
CA ASN A 95 0.99 5.71 8.34
C ASN A 95 1.12 7.03 9.13
N LYS A 96 2.05 7.05 10.08
CA LYS A 96 2.36 8.20 10.93
C LYS A 96 3.87 8.34 10.99
N LYS A 97 4.36 9.55 10.72
CA LYS A 97 5.80 9.85 10.64
C LYS A 97 6.64 9.25 11.76
N MET A 98 6.25 9.46 13.01
CA MET A 98 7.02 8.98 14.17
C MET A 98 7.03 7.46 14.29
N GLU A 99 5.94 6.79 13.92
CA GLU A 99 5.86 5.33 13.88
C GLU A 99 6.75 4.75 12.79
N LEU A 100 6.75 5.39 11.61
CA LEU A 100 7.60 5.00 10.48
C LEU A 100 9.09 5.18 10.81
N ILE A 101 9.46 6.30 11.43
CA ILE A 101 10.84 6.54 11.89
C ILE A 101 11.25 5.51 12.94
N THR A 102 10.35 5.16 13.87
CA THR A 102 10.62 4.15 14.90
C THR A 102 10.84 2.78 14.27
N PHE A 103 9.99 2.40 13.31
CA PHE A 103 10.15 1.17 12.52
C PHE A 103 11.53 1.12 11.83
N LEU A 104 11.97 2.20 11.18
CA LEU A 104 13.26 2.27 10.48
C LEU A 104 14.48 2.25 11.43
N LYS A 105 14.31 2.60 12.71
CA LYS A 105 15.37 2.53 13.71
C LYS A 105 15.50 1.14 14.32
N THR A 106 14.39 0.42 14.46
CA THR A 106 14.37 -0.93 15.03
C THR A 106 14.86 -2.00 14.05
N ASN A 107 14.73 -1.77 12.75
CA ASN A 107 15.18 -2.70 11.69
C ASN A 107 16.53 -2.30 11.07
N LYS A 108 17.34 -1.54 11.81
CA LYS A 108 18.66 -1.05 11.39
C LYS A 108 19.78 -2.00 11.79
#